data_AF-A0A250LLI4-F1
#
_entry.id   AF-A0A250LLI4-F1
#
_cell.length_a   1.000
_cell.length_b   1.000
_cell.length_c   1.000
_cell.angle_alpha   90.00
_cell.angle_beta   90.00
_cell.angle_gamma   90.00
#
_symmetry.space_group_name_H-M   'P 1'
#
loop_
_entity.id
_entity.type
_entity.pdbx_description
1 polymer ?
#
loop_
_entity_poly.entity_id
_entity_poly.type
_entity_poly.pdbx_seq_one_letter_code
_entity_poly.pdbx_strand_id
1 'polypeptide(L)'
;MEIQVNLFDPPSGKVRGVVTALVSIKSKNVRVAHATLLTDAQADIQVSVPKRLNLAQTEAVTAVLAEFAARVRSLEPVDGPAHV
;
A
#
# COMPACT_ATOMS: atom_id res chain seq x y z
N MET A 1 12.33 -4.93 -3.75
CA MET A 1 11.13 -4.19 -3.32
C MET A 1 10.07 -4.46 -4.36
N GLU A 2 8.82 -4.64 -3.96
CA GLU A 2 7.75 -5.00 -4.89
C GLU A 2 6.43 -4.37 -4.44
N ILE A 3 5.73 -3.72 -5.37
CA ILE A 3 4.36 -3.23 -5.17
C ILE A 3 3.44 -4.06 -6.06
N GLN A 4 2.56 -4.81 -5.43
CA GLN A 4 1.55 -5.60 -6.09
C GLN A 4 0.25 -4.81 -6.13
N VAL A 5 -0.31 -4.62 -7.33
CA VAL A 5 -1.61 -3.97 -7.54
C VAL A 5 -2.54 -5.00 -8.16
N ASN A 6 -3.62 -5.33 -7.46
CA ASN A 6 -4.66 -6.22 -7.96
C ASN A 6 -5.97 -5.45 -8.02
N LEU A 7 -6.41 -5.10 -9.22
CA LEU A 7 -7.71 -4.49 -9.46
C LEU A 7 -8.73 -5.58 -9.81
N PHE A 8 -9.95 -5.45 -9.29
CA PHE A 8 -11.04 -6.37 -9.57
C PHE A 8 -11.96 -5.77 -10.62
N ASP A 9 -12.17 -6.49 -11.72
CA ASP A 9 -13.14 -6.15 -12.77
C ASP A 9 -14.04 -7.36 -13.07
N PRO A 10 -15.32 -7.37 -12.65
CA PRO A 10 -16.01 -6.30 -11.91
C PRO A 10 -15.54 -6.17 -10.44
N PRO A 11 -15.80 -5.03 -9.77
CA PRO A 11 -15.50 -4.84 -8.36
C PRO A 11 -16.15 -5.91 -7.47
N SER A 12 -15.45 -6.30 -6.39
CA SER A 12 -15.97 -7.25 -5.42
C SER A 12 -16.73 -6.51 -4.32
N GLY A 13 -18.02 -6.26 -4.54
CA GLY A 13 -18.85 -5.49 -3.62
C GLY A 13 -18.38 -4.03 -3.54
N LYS A 14 -17.90 -3.59 -2.37
CA LYS A 14 -17.33 -2.24 -2.18
C LYS A 14 -15.84 -2.13 -2.46
N VAL A 15 -15.19 -3.24 -2.82
CA VAL A 15 -13.74 -3.30 -3.02
C VAL A 15 -13.43 -3.30 -4.52
N ARG A 16 -12.77 -2.23 -4.98
CA ARG A 16 -12.30 -2.06 -6.36
C ARG A 16 -10.95 -2.75 -6.60
N GLY A 17 -10.15 -2.91 -5.57
CA GLY A 17 -8.84 -3.53 -5.68
C GLY A 17 -8.07 -3.52 -4.38
N VAL A 18 -6.88 -4.08 -4.42
CA VAL A 18 -5.92 -4.05 -3.30
C VAL A 18 -4.53 -3.70 -3.81
N VAL A 19 -3.79 -2.94 -3.01
CA VAL A 19 -2.38 -2.63 -3.24
C VAL A 19 -1.60 -3.18 -2.07
N THR A 20 -0.53 -3.93 -2.32
CA THR A 20 0.33 -4.50 -1.27
C THR A 20 1.78 -4.14 -1.54
N ALA A 21 2.47 -3.64 -0.53
CA ALA A 21 3.89 -3.32 -0.60
C ALA A 21 4.70 -4.35 0.18
N LEU A 22 5.68 -4.94 -0.51
CA LEU A 22 6.59 -5.95 0.01
C LEU A 22 8.03 -5.45 -0.06
N VAL A 23 8.77 -5.67 1.02
CA VAL A 23 10.22 -5.43 1.06
C VAL A 23 10.94 -6.74 1.34
N SER A 24 12.04 -6.99 0.63
CA SER A 24 12.86 -8.17 0.84
C SER A 24 13.87 -7.90 1.96
N ILE A 25 13.68 -8.52 3.12
CA ILE A 25 14.58 -8.42 4.28
C ILE A 25 15.09 -9.82 4.60
N LYS A 26 16.42 -10.02 4.57
CA LYS A 26 17.07 -11.30 4.90
C LYS A 26 16.45 -12.49 4.12
N SER A 27 16.27 -12.32 2.81
CA SER A 27 15.69 -13.33 1.91
C SER A 27 14.22 -13.68 2.18
N LYS A 28 13.51 -12.93 3.04
CA LYS A 28 12.06 -13.04 3.22
C LYS A 28 11.38 -11.79 2.68
N ASN A 29 10.26 -11.97 1.98
CA ASN A 29 9.39 -10.86 1.60
C ASN A 29 8.49 -10.53 2.78
N VAL A 30 8.64 -9.32 3.30
CA VAL A 30 7.87 -8.81 4.44
C VAL A 30 6.90 -7.76 3.91
N ARG A 31 5.61 -7.95 4.23
CA ARG A 31 4.58 -6.96 3.93
C ARG A 31 4.75 -5.75 4.84
N VAL A 32 4.97 -4.59 4.23
CA VAL A 32 5.15 -3.33 4.94
C VAL A 32 3.93 -2.42 4.84
N ALA A 33 3.11 -2.58 3.81
CA ALA A 33 1.83 -1.90 3.72
C ALA A 33 0.82 -2.71 2.89
N HIS A 34 -0.46 -2.44 3.15
CA HIS A 34 -1.59 -2.97 2.43
C HIS A 34 -2.67 -1.88 2.35
N ALA A 35 -3.21 -1.64 1.17
CA ALA A 35 -4.36 -0.78 0.95
C ALA A 35 -5.49 -1.57 0.31
N THR A 36 -6.69 -1.39 0.83
CA THR A 36 -7.93 -1.82 0.17
C THR A 36 -8.53 -0.61 -0.54
N LEU A 37 -8.55 -0.64 -1.87
CA LEU A 37 -9.16 0.40 -2.69
C LEU A 37 -10.67 0.21 -2.69
N LEU A 38 -11.40 1.20 -2.18
CA LEU A 38 -12.85 1.18 -2.12
C LEU A 38 -13.44 1.87 -3.36
N THR A 39 -14.67 1.50 -3.74
CA THR A 39 -15.37 2.09 -4.89
C THR A 39 -15.86 3.50 -4.61
N ASP A 40 -16.37 3.75 -3.41
CA ASP A 40 -17.10 4.96 -3.02
C ASP A 40 -16.48 5.66 -1.79
N ALA A 41 -15.25 5.30 -1.42
CA ALA A 41 -14.56 5.83 -0.25
C ALA A 41 -13.05 5.88 -0.47
N GLN A 42 -12.35 6.57 0.44
CA GLN A 42 -10.90 6.55 0.51
C GLN A 42 -10.37 5.13 0.78
N ALA A 43 -9.14 4.86 0.37
CA ALA A 43 -8.52 3.56 0.59
C ALA A 43 -8.34 3.28 2.08
N ASP A 44 -8.68 2.06 2.52
CA ASP A 44 -8.33 1.60 3.86
C ASP A 44 -6.87 1.16 3.87
N ILE A 45 -6.01 1.87 4.60
CA ILE A 45 -4.56 1.68 4.58
C ILE A 45 -4.08 1.11 5.91
N GLN A 46 -3.34 0.00 5.84
CA GLN A 46 -2.66 -0.63 6.96
C GLN A 46 -1.16 -0.68 6.71
N VAL A 47 -0.39 -0.16 7.65
CA VAL A 47 1.08 -0.16 7.60
C VAL A 47 1.62 -1.12 8.67
N SER A 48 2.59 -1.95 8.32
CA SER A 48 3.21 -2.95 9.19
C SER A 48 4.72 -2.80 9.16
N VAL A 49 5.29 -2.09 10.14
CA VAL A 49 6.75 -1.87 10.20
C VAL A 49 7.43 -2.98 11.03
N PRO A 50 8.45 -3.67 10.50
CA PRO A 50 9.20 -4.66 11.27
C PRO A 50 9.92 -4.04 12.47
N LYS A 51 9.88 -4.71 13.63
CA LYS A 51 10.41 -4.18 14.91
C LYS A 51 11.94 -4.12 15.00
N ARG A 52 12.68 -4.80 14.13
CA ARG A 52 14.15 -4.93 14.19
C ARG A 52 14.79 -4.68 12.83
N LEU A 53 14.72 -3.43 12.40
CA LEU A 53 15.37 -2.94 11.18
C LEU A 53 16.72 -2.31 11.54
N ASN A 54 17.73 -2.51 10.69
CA ASN A 54 18.92 -1.65 10.69
C ASN A 54 18.67 -0.41 9.81
N LEU A 55 19.60 0.55 9.81
CA LEU A 55 19.42 1.82 9.11
C LEU A 55 19.14 1.64 7.60
N ALA A 56 19.93 0.81 6.91
CA ALA A 56 19.72 0.53 5.49
C ALA A 56 18.36 -0.13 5.20
N GLN A 57 17.88 -0.98 6.10
CA GLN A 57 16.55 -1.59 6.00
C GLN A 57 15.44 -0.58 6.28
N THR A 58 15.66 0.36 7.19
CA THR A 58 14.72 1.46 7.46
C THR A 58 14.57 2.34 6.22
N GLU A 59 15.67 2.74 5.58
CA GLU A 59 15.66 3.49 4.32
C GLU A 59 14.96 2.73 3.19
N ALA A 60 15.18 1.41 3.13
CA ALA A 60 14.48 0.56 2.18
C ALA A 60 12.96 0.54 2.43
N VAL A 61 12.53 0.44 3.69
CA VAL A 61 11.10 0.47 4.05
C VAL A 61 10.48 1.83 3.72
N THR A 62 11.16 2.94 4.02
CA THR A 62 10.63 4.28 3.76
C THR A 62 10.47 4.56 2.26
N ALA A 63 11.45 4.16 1.44
CA ALA A 63 11.36 4.27 -0.01
C ALA A 63 10.13 3.51 -0.57
N VAL A 64 9.91 2.28 -0.10
CA VAL A 64 8.74 1.47 -0.50
C VAL A 64 7.43 2.12 -0.06
N LEU A 65 7.37 2.67 1.15
CA LEU A 65 6.15 3.33 1.64
C LEU A 65 5.82 4.59 0.83
N ALA A 66 6.84 5.34 0.39
CA ALA A 66 6.64 6.50 -0.47
C ALA A 66 6.07 6.09 -1.85
N GLU A 67 6.63 5.06 -2.46
CA GLU A 67 6.15 4.54 -3.74
C GLU A 67 4.74 3.93 -3.62
N PHE A 68 4.46 3.22 -2.53
CA PHE A 68 3.14 2.70 -2.21
C PHE A 68 2.10 3.82 -2.09
N ALA A 69 2.41 4.88 -1.35
CA ALA A 69 1.51 6.02 -1.20
C ALA A 69 1.23 6.71 -2.54
N ALA A 70 2.24 6.88 -3.38
CA ALA A 70 2.07 7.42 -4.73
C ALA A 70 1.16 6.52 -5.59
N ARG A 71 1.30 5.19 -5.48
CA ARG A 71 0.50 4.24 -6.24
C ARG A 71 -0.96 4.21 -5.78
N VAL A 72 -1.20 4.20 -4.47
CA VAL A 72 -2.55 4.26 -3.90
C VAL A 72 -3.22 5.57 -4.32
N ARG A 73 -2.55 6.71 -4.17
CA ARG A 73 -3.09 8.03 -4.60
C ARG A 73 -3.46 8.08 -6.07
N SER A 74 -2.68 7.44 -6.94
CA SER A 74 -2.98 7.36 -8.37
C SER A 74 -4.19 6.48 -8.70
N LEU A 75 -4.63 5.63 -7.78
CA LEU A 75 -5.71 4.67 -7.95
C LEU A 75 -6.97 5.03 -7.14
N GLU A 76 -6.83 5.89 -6.13
CA GLU A 76 -7.96 6.48 -5.43
C GLU A 76 -8.81 7.33 -6.37
N PRO A 77 -10.14 7.34 -6.18
CA PRO A 77 -11.00 8.29 -6.86
C PRO A 77 -10.60 9.72 -6.44
N VAL A 78 -10.59 10.65 -7.41
CA VAL A 78 -10.17 12.05 -7.21
C VAL A 78 -11.13 12.85 -6.29
N ASP A 79 -12.27 12.27 -5.91
CA ASP A 79 -13.35 12.90 -5.15
C ASP A 79 -13.69 12.14 -3.85
N GLY A 80 -12.78 12.17 -2.87
CA GLY A 80 -13.06 11.81 -1.47
C GLY A 80 -12.69 12.98 -0.55
N PRO A 81 -13.51 13.33 0.46
CA PRO A 81 -13.45 14.63 1.12
C PRO A 81 -12.09 14.86 1.76
N ALA A 82 -11.47 15.99 1.45
CA ALA A 82 -10.35 16.52 2.20
C ALA A 82 -10.79 16.64 3.68
N HIS A 83 -10.08 15.97 4.58
CA HIS A 83 -10.11 16.35 5.99
C HIS A 83 -8.76 16.93 6.37
N VAL A 84 -8.82 18.24 6.61
CA VAL A 84 -7.86 19.09 7.31
C VAL A 84 -7.74 18.61 8.75
#